data_AF-A0A409YJJ7-F1
#
_entry.id   AF-A0A409YJJ7-F1
#
_cell.length_a   1.000
_cell.length_b   1.000
_cell.length_c   1.000
_cell.angle_alpha   90.00
_cell.angle_beta   90.00
_cell.angle_gamma   90.00
#
_symmetry.space_group_name_H-M   'P 1'
#
loop_
_entity.id
_entity.type
_entity.pdbx_description
1 polymer ?
#
loop_
_entity_poly.entity_id
_entity_poly.type
_entity_poly.pdbx_seq_one_letter_code
_entity_poly.pdbx_strand_id
1 'polypeptide(L)'
;MDKLRNLSETRRATIASASKRATEAEEAVKKYQSALSEKDDTLKKLRERLELSRQRNMLVRDLTRVLSKLDEATRRLAVVTEKTDNLDAKLQSLLGETDVCENKYQKSRKDYNDLVTEMENLGIN
;
A
#
# COMPACT_ATOMS: atom_id res chain seq x y z
N MET A 1 -36.59 34.13 -79.15
CA MET A 1 -37.03 32.96 -78.36
C MET A 1 -35.84 32.11 -77.90
N ASP A 2 -34.85 31.81 -78.77
CA ASP A 2 -33.73 30.92 -78.41
C ASP A 2 -32.80 31.42 -77.30
N LYS A 3 -32.52 32.73 -77.22
CA LYS A 3 -31.71 33.30 -76.13
C LYS A 3 -32.35 33.11 -74.74
N LEU A 4 -33.68 33.24 -74.65
CA LEU A 4 -34.43 33.03 -73.40
C LEU A 4 -34.45 31.55 -73.01
N ARG A 5 -34.58 30.66 -74.00
CA ARG A 5 -34.50 29.21 -73.81
C ARG A 5 -33.13 28.78 -73.29
N ASN A 6 -32.04 29.23 -73.92
CA ASN A 6 -30.68 28.92 -73.49
C ASN A 6 -30.40 29.43 -72.06
N LEU A 7 -30.83 30.66 -71.75
CA LEU A 7 -30.69 31.21 -70.39
C LEU A 7 -31.45 30.37 -69.34
N SER A 8 -32.65 29.90 -69.68
CA SER A 8 -33.45 29.02 -68.80
C SER A 8 -32.80 27.64 -68.59
N GLU A 9 -32.12 27.11 -69.60
CA GLU A 9 -31.41 25.82 -69.53
C GLU A 9 -30.14 25.95 -68.68
N THR A 10 -29.37 27.03 -68.86
CA THR A 10 -28.21 27.34 -68.01
C THR A 10 -28.62 27.51 -66.55
N ARG A 11 -29.69 28.27 -66.26
CA ARG A 11 -30.20 28.44 -64.89
C ARG A 11 -30.63 27.12 -64.26
N ARG A 12 -31.32 26.25 -65.00
CA ARG A 12 -31.70 24.90 -64.52
C ARG A 12 -30.47 24.05 -64.19
N ALA A 13 -29.44 24.07 -65.04
CA ALA A 13 -28.20 23.34 -64.77
C ALA A 13 -27.47 23.89 -63.52
N THR A 14 -27.42 25.21 -63.35
CA THR A 14 -26.83 25.84 -62.15
C THR A 14 -27.59 25.48 -60.88
N ILE A 15 -28.93 25.50 -60.92
CA ILE A 15 -29.77 25.10 -59.78
C ILE A 15 -29.52 23.63 -59.44
N ALA A 16 -29.52 22.73 -60.42
CA ALA A 16 -29.26 21.30 -60.21
C ALA A 16 -27.88 21.06 -59.58
N SER A 17 -26.84 21.76 -60.06
CA SER A 17 -25.49 21.69 -59.47
C SER A 17 -25.43 22.25 -58.05
N ALA A 18 -26.12 23.36 -57.78
CA ALA A 18 -26.19 23.94 -56.44
C ALA A 18 -26.93 23.00 -55.46
N SER A 19 -28.06 22.41 -55.88
CA SER A 19 -28.79 21.43 -55.09
C SER A 19 -27.95 20.19 -54.79
N LYS A 20 -27.24 19.65 -55.78
CA LYS A 20 -26.33 18.51 -55.56
C LYS A 20 -25.23 18.84 -54.55
N ARG A 21 -24.60 20.03 -54.67
CA ARG A 21 -23.59 20.47 -53.70
C ARG A 21 -24.17 20.68 -52.31
N ALA A 22 -25.40 21.18 -52.20
CA ALA A 22 -26.08 21.34 -50.92
C ALA A 22 -26.33 19.99 -50.24
N THR A 23 -26.82 18.99 -50.98
CA THR A 23 -27.03 17.64 -50.43
C THR A 23 -25.72 16.98 -50.01
N GLU A 24 -24.66 17.10 -50.82
CA GLU A 24 -23.33 16.58 -50.47
C GLU A 24 -22.76 17.27 -49.22
N ALA A 25 -22.96 18.58 -49.08
CA ALA A 25 -22.54 19.33 -47.90
C ALA A 25 -23.31 18.91 -46.65
N GLU A 26 -24.63 18.71 -46.74
CA GLU A 26 -25.45 18.22 -45.62
C GLU A 26 -25.03 16.81 -45.16
N GLU A 27 -24.73 15.91 -46.10
CA GLU A 27 -24.22 14.58 -45.80
C GLU A 27 -22.83 14.64 -45.13
N ALA A 28 -21.94 15.50 -45.63
CA ALA A 28 -20.63 15.72 -45.03
C ALA A 28 -20.74 16.28 -43.60
N VAL A 29 -21.63 17.25 -43.37
CA VAL A 29 -21.89 17.82 -42.04
C VAL A 29 -22.37 16.75 -41.07
N LYS A 30 -23.33 15.91 -41.47
CA LYS A 30 -23.81 14.79 -40.63
C LYS A 30 -22.66 13.84 -40.27
N LYS A 31 -21.83 13.49 -41.25
CA LYS A 31 -20.66 12.62 -41.02
C LYS A 31 -19.67 13.23 -40.02
N TYR A 32 -19.37 14.52 -40.16
CA TYR A 32 -18.46 15.21 -39.25
C TYR A 32 -19.04 15.36 -37.83
N GLN A 33 -20.35 15.59 -37.70
CA GLN A 33 -21.03 15.64 -36.41
C GLN A 33 -20.95 14.29 -35.68
N SER A 34 -21.22 13.19 -36.37
CA SER A 34 -21.07 11.85 -35.79
C SER A 34 -19.62 11.57 -35.37
N ALA A 35 -18.65 11.88 -36.23
CA ALA A 35 -17.24 11.70 -35.91
C ALA A 35 -16.79 12.55 -34.72
N LEU A 36 -17.29 13.78 -34.60
CA LEU A 36 -17.01 14.67 -33.47
C LEU A 36 -17.56 14.08 -32.17
N SER A 37 -18.81 13.59 -32.17
CA SER A 37 -19.43 12.94 -31.01
C SER A 37 -18.62 11.72 -30.55
N GLU A 38 -18.16 10.87 -31.47
CA GLU A 38 -17.32 9.72 -31.14
C GLU A 38 -15.97 10.12 -30.52
N LYS A 39 -15.38 11.23 -30.99
CA LYS A 39 -14.13 11.77 -30.44
C LYS A 39 -14.34 12.34 -29.05
N ASP A 40 -15.45 13.02 -28.79
CA ASP A 40 -15.80 13.54 -27.47
C ASP A 40 -15.99 12.41 -26.45
N ASP A 41 -16.67 11.32 -26.83
CA ASP A 41 -16.81 10.13 -25.99
C ASP A 41 -15.45 9.46 -25.70
N THR A 42 -14.59 9.40 -26.71
CA THR A 42 -13.23 8.86 -26.56
C THR A 42 -12.40 9.73 -25.61
N LEU A 43 -12.49 11.05 -25.73
CA LEU A 43 -11.80 11.98 -24.84
C LEU A 43 -12.28 11.84 -23.40
N LYS A 44 -13.58 11.66 -23.17
CA LYS A 44 -14.14 11.43 -21.84
C LYS A 44 -13.54 10.16 -21.21
N LYS A 45 -13.55 9.04 -21.93
CA LYS A 45 -12.96 7.77 -21.47
C LYS A 45 -11.47 7.89 -21.17
N LEU A 46 -10.72 8.63 -22.00
CA LEU A 46 -9.29 8.86 -21.78
C LEU A 46 -9.02 9.71 -20.54
N ARG A 47 -9.84 10.73 -20.26
CA ARG A 47 -9.75 11.54 -19.03
C ARG A 47 -10.00 10.70 -17.79
N GLU A 48 -11.03 9.85 -17.81
CA GLU A 48 -11.32 8.91 -16.71
C GLU A 48 -10.14 7.95 -16.48
N ARG A 49 -9.58 7.37 -17.55
CA ARG A 49 -8.41 6.48 -17.46
C ARG A 49 -7.16 7.19 -16.91
N LEU A 50 -6.93 8.44 -17.30
CA LEU A 50 -5.82 9.24 -16.79
C LEU A 50 -5.95 9.47 -15.28
N GLU A 51 -7.15 9.79 -14.82
CA GLU A 51 -7.40 10.02 -13.40
C GLU A 51 -7.23 8.74 -12.58
N LEU A 52 -7.76 7.61 -13.05
CA LEU A 52 -7.52 6.30 -12.44
C LEU A 52 -6.02 5.95 -12.39
N SER A 53 -5.26 6.30 -13.44
CA SER A 53 -3.81 6.08 -13.46
C SER A 53 -3.08 6.91 -12.39
N ARG A 54 -3.48 8.17 -12.17
CA ARG A 54 -2.95 9.01 -11.10
C ARG A 54 -3.27 8.44 -9.73
N GLN A 55 -4.52 8.04 -9.50
CA GLN A 55 -4.95 7.41 -8.24
C GLN A 55 -4.17 6.14 -7.95
N ARG A 56 -4.01 5.26 -8.95
CA ARG A 56 -3.16 4.07 -8.83
C ARG A 56 -1.74 4.43 -8.41
N ASN A 57 -1.13 5.44 -9.03
CA ASN A 57 0.24 5.83 -8.71
C ASN A 57 0.37 6.37 -7.28
N MET A 58 -0.65 7.07 -6.75
CA MET A 58 -0.68 7.48 -5.35
C MET A 58 -0.75 6.27 -4.42
N LEU A 59 -1.68 5.34 -4.68
CA LEU A 59 -1.84 4.12 -3.89
C LEU A 59 -0.58 3.25 -3.87
N VAL A 60 0.14 3.16 -4.99
CA VAL A 60 1.42 2.44 -5.06
C VAL A 60 2.46 3.08 -4.13
N ARG A 61 2.57 4.40 -4.11
CA ARG A 61 3.51 5.10 -3.20
C ARG A 61 3.15 4.89 -1.74
N ASP A 62 1.86 4.96 -1.41
CA ASP A 62 1.37 4.72 -0.05
C ASP A 62 1.64 3.28 0.39
N LEU A 63 1.40 2.31 -0.50
CA LEU A 63 1.72 0.90 -0.25
C LEU A 63 3.21 0.70 0.01
N THR A 64 4.09 1.29 -0.80
CA THR A 64 5.56 1.23 -0.58
C THR A 64 5.94 1.81 0.78
N ARG A 65 5.34 2.94 1.18
CA ARG A 65 5.58 3.56 2.49
C ARG A 65 5.12 2.64 3.63
N VAL A 66 3.95 2.01 3.52
CA VAL A 66 3.44 1.08 4.52
C VAL A 66 4.34 -0.15 4.65
N LEU A 67 4.77 -0.73 3.52
CA LEU A 67 5.68 -1.88 3.51
C LEU A 67 7.03 -1.56 4.16
N SER A 68 7.57 -0.37 3.92
CA SER A 68 8.81 0.07 4.58
C SER A 68 8.65 0.21 6.10
N LYS A 69 7.51 0.73 6.57
CA LYS A 69 7.23 0.82 8.01
C LYS A 69 7.04 -0.56 8.64
N LEU A 70 6.42 -1.49 7.90
CA LEU A 70 6.24 -2.87 8.35
C LEU A 70 7.60 -3.56 8.52
N ASP A 71 8.49 -3.45 7.54
CA ASP A 71 9.84 -4.01 7.63
C ASP A 71 10.63 -3.44 8.83
N GLU A 72 10.56 -2.13 9.04
CA GLU A 72 11.17 -1.51 10.22
C GLU A 72 10.60 -2.05 11.53
N ALA A 73 9.26 -2.18 11.63
CA ALA A 73 8.60 -2.74 12.79
C ALA A 73 9.00 -4.20 13.05
N THR A 74 9.10 -5.02 12.00
CA THR A 74 9.56 -6.41 12.09
C THR A 74 10.99 -6.51 12.62
N ARG A 75 11.91 -5.66 12.14
CA ARG A 75 13.29 -5.63 12.64
C ARG A 75 13.35 -5.22 14.11
N ARG A 76 12.57 -4.21 14.51
CA ARG A 76 12.49 -3.77 15.91
C ARG A 76 11.94 -4.89 16.81
N LEU A 77 10.93 -5.61 16.34
CA LEU A 77 10.36 -6.75 17.06
C LEU A 77 11.41 -7.83 17.30
N ALA A 78 12.20 -8.19 16.27
CA ALA A 78 13.27 -9.17 16.39
C ALA A 78 14.30 -8.78 17.47
N VAL A 79 14.73 -7.52 17.49
CA VAL A 79 15.66 -7.00 18.50
C VAL A 79 15.07 -7.07 19.91
N VAL A 80 13.78 -6.76 20.06
CA VAL A 80 13.10 -6.84 21.35
C VAL A 80 12.97 -8.29 21.81
N THR A 81 12.60 -9.21 20.92
CA THR A 81 12.54 -10.65 21.21
C THR A 81 13.89 -11.18 21.67
N GLU A 82 14.97 -10.89 20.95
CA GLU A 82 16.32 -11.31 21.35
C GLU A 82 16.72 -10.76 22.72
N LYS A 83 16.36 -9.50 23.02
CA LYS A 83 16.60 -8.91 24.35
C LYS A 83 15.80 -9.62 25.44
N THR A 84 14.55 -9.97 25.18
CA THR A 84 13.71 -10.73 26.11
C THR A 84 14.33 -12.09 26.39
N ASP A 85 14.70 -12.84 25.35
CA ASP A 85 15.32 -14.17 25.51
C ASP A 85 16.61 -14.11 26.35
N ASN A 86 17.43 -13.08 26.11
CA ASN A 86 18.65 -12.85 26.88
C ASN A 86 18.38 -12.49 28.35
N LEU A 87 17.33 -11.70 28.63
CA LEU A 87 16.93 -11.35 29.99
C LEU A 87 16.36 -12.56 30.73
N ASP A 88 15.55 -13.37 30.05
CA ASP A 88 15.02 -14.61 30.61
C ASP A 88 16.14 -15.59 30.96
N ALA A 89 17.13 -15.76 30.07
CA ALA A 89 18.29 -16.60 30.35
C ALA A 89 19.09 -16.11 31.58
N LYS A 90 19.29 -14.79 31.72
CA LYS A 90 19.94 -14.20 32.90
C LYS A 90 19.13 -14.42 34.17
N LEU A 91 17.81 -14.27 34.09
CA LEU A 91 16.92 -14.48 35.23
C LEU A 91 16.97 -15.94 35.70
N GLN A 92 16.97 -16.90 34.78
CA GLN A 92 17.14 -18.32 35.11
C GLN A 92 18.50 -18.61 35.77
N SER A 93 19.58 -17.99 35.28
CA SER A 93 20.90 -18.11 35.91
C SER A 93 20.90 -17.58 37.35
N LEU A 94 20.34 -16.39 37.57
CA LEU A 94 20.27 -15.77 38.90
C LEU A 94 19.40 -16.57 39.88
N LEU A 95 18.30 -17.16 39.40
CA LEU A 95 17.49 -18.07 40.21
C LEU A 95 18.31 -19.30 40.64
N GLY A 96 19.04 -19.92 39.70
CA GLY A 96 19.92 -21.05 40.02
C GLY A 96 21.04 -20.68 41.01
N GLU A 97 21.66 -19.51 40.86
CA GLU A 97 22.66 -19.01 41.81
C GLU A 97 22.06 -18.76 43.21
N THR A 98 20.83 -18.23 43.26
CA THR A 98 20.09 -18.01 44.50
C THR A 98 19.81 -19.34 45.21
N ASP A 99 19.35 -20.36 44.48
CA ASP A 99 19.10 -21.70 45.04
C ASP A 99 20.39 -22.33 45.59
N VAL A 100 21.52 -22.18 44.88
CA VAL A 100 22.82 -22.67 45.37
C VAL A 100 23.24 -21.92 46.65
N CYS A 101 23.05 -20.60 46.69
CA CYS A 101 23.37 -19.79 47.86
C CYS A 101 22.52 -20.20 49.07
N GLU A 102 21.21 -20.35 48.87
CA GLU A 102 20.26 -20.77 49.90
C GLU A 102 20.63 -22.15 50.46
N ASN A 103 20.93 -23.11 49.59
CA ASN A 103 21.36 -24.45 50.02
C ASN A 103 22.65 -24.40 50.86
N LYS A 104 23.63 -23.58 50.47
CA LYS A 104 24.87 -23.39 51.25
C LYS A 104 24.59 -22.75 52.60
N TYR A 105 23.70 -21.76 52.65
CA TYR A 105 23.29 -21.11 53.89
C TYR A 105 22.61 -22.09 54.84
N GLN A 106 21.64 -22.87 54.36
CA GLN A 106 20.96 -23.88 55.18
C GLN A 106 21.92 -24.95 55.72
N LYS A 107 22.88 -25.39 54.89
CA LYS A 107 23.93 -26.30 55.34
C LYS A 107 24.79 -25.68 56.44
N SER A 108 25.32 -24.47 56.21
CA SER A 108 26.15 -23.78 57.21
C SER A 108 25.39 -23.54 58.52
N ARG A 109 24.09 -23.24 58.44
CA ARG A 109 23.23 -23.07 59.61
C ARG A 109 23.07 -24.37 60.38
N LYS A 110 22.89 -25.49 59.69
CA LYS A 110 22.83 -26.83 60.31
C LYS A 110 24.15 -27.16 60.99
N ASP A 111 25.27 -27.04 60.28
CA ASP A 111 26.60 -27.34 60.81
C ASP A 111 26.92 -26.50 62.06
N TYR A 112 26.51 -25.21 62.07
CA TYR A 112 26.60 -24.34 63.23
C TYR A 112 25.77 -24.85 64.42
N ASN A 113 24.51 -25.22 64.19
CA ASN A 113 23.65 -25.73 65.26
C ASN A 113 24.19 -27.03 65.84
N ASP A 114 24.67 -27.95 65.00
CA ASP A 114 25.26 -29.22 65.43
C ASP A 114 26.49 -28.97 66.33
N LEU A 115 27.35 -28.01 65.95
CA LEU A 115 28.50 -27.59 66.76
C LEU A 115 28.09 -26.99 68.10
N VAL A 116 27.08 -26.11 68.13
CA VAL A 116 26.56 -25.53 69.37
C VAL A 116 26.09 -26.63 70.32
N THR A 117 25.30 -27.59 69.83
CA THR A 117 24.86 -28.74 70.62
C THR A 117 26.03 -29.60 71.12
N GLU A 118 27.08 -29.78 70.31
CA GLU A 118 28.28 -30.50 70.75
C GLU A 118 29.02 -29.76 71.87
N MET A 119 29.18 -28.44 71.76
CA MET A 119 29.80 -27.62 72.83
C MET A 119 28.99 -27.66 74.13
N GLU A 120 27.66 -27.56 74.05
CA GLU A 120 26.75 -27.69 75.19
C GLU A 120 26.92 -29.06 75.88
N ASN A 121 27.01 -30.14 75.11
CA ASN A 121 27.22 -31.49 75.64
C ASN A 121 28.59 -31.67 76.30
N LEU A 122 29.60 -30.93 75.86
CA LEU A 122 30.94 -30.92 76.46
C LEU A 122 31.04 -30.03 77.70
N GLY A 123 29.95 -29.35 78.09
CA GLY A 123 29.94 -28.43 79.23
C GLY A 123 30.74 -27.16 78.99
N ILE A 124 31.02 -26.84 77.72
CA ILE A 124 31.70 -25.62 77.29
C ILE A 124 30.62 -24.59 77.02
N ASN A 125 30.35 -23.72 77.99
CA ASN A 125 29.46 -22.55 77.85
C ASN A 125 30.22 -21.35 77.28
#